data_AF-I8UA08-F1
#
_entry.id   AF-I8UA08-F1
#
_cell.length_a   1.000
_cell.length_b   1.000
_cell.length_c   1.000
_cell.angle_alpha   90.00
_cell.angle_beta   90.00
_cell.angle_gamma   90.00
#
_symmetry.space_group_name_H-M   'P 1'
#
loop_
_entity.id
_entity.type
_entity.pdbx_description
1 polymer ?
#
loop_
_entity_poly.entity_id
_entity_poly.type
_entity_poly.pdbx_seq_one_letter_code
_entity_poly.pdbx_strand_id
1 'polypeptide(L)'
;MQIEESFRDQKSPRYGLWSDLHGTKSKSRLDILLLLAALANWFHYLMGAAGEIAGVHLRYQANTIKNRRVLALNFLGILLCNEPKLPIRRQHYQQGLKQIVHWVARWDWAQIKLAKS
;
A
#
# COMPACT_ATOMS: atom_id res chain seq x y z
N MET A 1 6.55 2.27 16.63
CA MET A 1 5.30 3.02 16.36
C MET A 1 4.83 2.66 14.95
N GLN A 2 3.58 2.23 14.70
CA GLN A 2 3.15 1.70 13.37
C GLN A 2 3.32 2.70 12.22
N ILE A 3 3.19 3.99 12.53
CA ILE A 3 3.44 5.09 11.58
C ILE A 3 4.92 5.15 11.17
N GLU A 4 5.84 5.01 12.13
CA GLU A 4 7.28 5.01 11.90
C GLU A 4 7.72 3.83 11.03
N GLU A 5 7.17 2.64 11.26
CA GLU A 5 7.42 1.46 10.42
C GLU A 5 6.97 1.70 8.97
N SER A 6 5.81 2.35 8.77
CA SER A 6 5.33 2.69 7.43
C SER A 6 6.26 3.68 6.71
N PHE A 7 6.80 4.68 7.43
CA PHE A 7 7.79 5.60 6.86
C PHE A 7 9.13 4.91 6.56
N ARG A 8 9.57 3.99 7.43
CA ARG A 8 10.79 3.20 7.20
C ARG A 8 10.63 2.28 5.99
N ASP A 9 9.48 1.63 5.86
CA ASP A 9 9.19 0.72 4.75
C ASP A 9 9.10 1.49 3.42
N GLN A 10 8.50 2.69 3.41
CA GLN A 10 8.46 3.54 2.21
C GLN A 10 9.87 3.89 1.70
N LYS A 11 10.82 4.13 2.61
CA LYS A 11 12.22 4.41 2.29
C LYS A 11 13.00 3.18 1.84
N SER A 12 12.56 2.00 2.27
CA SER A 12 13.24 0.74 2.02
C SER A 12 13.38 0.47 0.52
N PRO A 13 14.60 0.18 0.05
CA PRO A 13 14.81 -0.38 -1.27
C PRO A 13 14.11 -1.73 -1.46
N ARG A 14 14.04 -2.56 -0.42
CA ARG A 14 13.52 -3.91 -0.60
C ARG A 14 11.99 -3.97 -0.57
N TYR A 15 11.37 -3.09 0.21
CA TYR A 15 9.97 -3.22 0.60
C TYR A 15 9.08 -2.02 0.23
N GLY A 16 9.66 -0.93 -0.26
CA GLY A 16 8.93 0.29 -0.58
C GLY A 16 9.41 0.97 -1.86
N LEU A 17 9.43 2.30 -1.84
CA LEU A 17 9.64 3.15 -3.01
C LEU A 17 11.06 3.73 -3.11
N TRP A 18 12.02 3.17 -2.37
CA TRP A 18 13.42 3.59 -2.43
C TRP A 18 13.58 5.10 -2.13
N SER A 19 12.69 5.67 -1.33
CA SER A 19 12.53 7.11 -1.22
C SER A 19 13.72 7.83 -0.60
N ASP A 20 14.73 7.15 -0.04
CA ASP A 20 15.97 7.79 0.40
C ASP A 20 17.00 7.99 -0.73
N LEU A 21 16.85 7.33 -1.88
CA LEU A 21 17.82 7.38 -2.98
C LEU A 21 17.65 8.55 -3.95
N HIS A 22 16.61 9.36 -3.76
CA HIS A 22 16.39 10.57 -4.57
C HIS A 22 17.46 11.66 -4.35
N GLY A 23 18.18 11.63 -3.23
CA GLY A 23 19.38 12.44 -2.95
C GLY A 23 19.18 13.96 -2.98
N THR A 24 17.95 14.47 -2.87
CA THR A 24 17.70 15.91 -3.01
C THR A 24 17.83 16.67 -1.71
N LYS A 25 18.38 17.89 -1.79
CA LYS A 25 18.37 18.87 -0.70
C LYS A 25 17.36 20.01 -0.93
N SER A 26 16.66 20.00 -2.06
CA SER A 26 15.66 21.02 -2.40
C SER A 26 14.31 20.64 -1.83
N LYS A 27 13.77 21.51 -0.95
CA LYS A 27 12.44 21.31 -0.34
C LYS A 27 11.34 21.16 -1.40
N SER A 28 11.32 22.02 -2.41
CA SER A 28 10.31 21.97 -3.47
C SER A 28 10.34 20.65 -4.26
N ARG A 29 11.54 20.09 -4.52
CA ARG A 29 11.65 18.78 -5.16
C ARG A 29 11.19 17.66 -4.25
N LEU A 30 11.54 17.74 -2.95
CA LEU A 30 11.11 16.76 -1.97
C LEU A 30 9.58 16.73 -1.85
N ASP A 31 8.91 17.89 -1.84
CA ASP A 31 7.45 17.99 -1.76
C ASP A 31 6.77 17.25 -2.93
N ILE A 32 7.29 17.41 -4.15
CA ILE A 32 6.80 16.71 -5.34
C ILE A 32 7.05 15.20 -5.23
N LEU A 33 8.24 14.79 -4.80
CA LEU A 33 8.58 13.38 -4.65
C LEU A 33 7.72 12.69 -3.57
N LEU A 34 7.42 13.38 -2.48
CA LEU A 34 6.51 12.88 -1.43
C LEU A 34 5.08 12.74 -1.96
N LEU A 35 4.60 13.68 -2.77
CA LEU A 35 3.29 13.57 -3.42
C LEU A 35 3.24 12.36 -4.36
N LEU A 36 4.25 12.19 -5.21
CA LEU A 36 4.35 11.03 -6.11
C LEU A 36 4.42 9.72 -5.33
N ALA A 37 5.20 9.67 -4.24
CA ALA A 37 5.28 8.52 -3.38
C ALA A 37 3.94 8.20 -2.71
N ALA A 38 3.19 9.21 -2.28
CA ALA A 38 1.86 9.02 -1.70
C ALA A 38 0.86 8.46 -2.74
N LEU A 39 0.86 8.99 -3.96
CA LEU A 39 0.02 8.49 -5.05
C LEU A 39 0.37 7.04 -5.45
N ALA A 40 1.67 6.73 -5.52
CA ALA A 40 2.14 5.37 -5.80
C ALA A 40 1.72 4.40 -4.68
N ASN A 41 1.86 4.78 -3.41
CA ASN A 41 1.38 3.98 -2.28
C ASN A 41 -0.14 3.77 -2.34
N TRP A 42 -0.92 4.80 -2.64
CA TRP A 42 -2.37 4.67 -2.82
C TRP A 42 -2.71 3.66 -3.92
N PHE A 43 -2.03 3.75 -5.06
CA PHE A 43 -2.20 2.80 -6.15
C PHE A 43 -1.82 1.37 -5.74
N HIS A 44 -0.72 1.18 -5.02
CA HIS A 44 -0.32 -0.12 -4.51
C HIS A 44 -1.32 -0.70 -3.50
N TYR A 45 -1.93 0.12 -2.65
CA TYR A 45 -3.03 -0.35 -1.78
C TYR A 45 -4.22 -0.87 -2.58
N LEU A 46 -4.60 -0.18 -3.67
CA LEU A 46 -5.66 -0.64 -4.57
C LEU A 46 -5.27 -1.96 -5.27
N MET A 47 -4.05 -2.04 -5.81
CA MET A 47 -3.52 -3.24 -6.45
C MET A 47 -3.49 -4.43 -5.48
N GLY A 48 -2.98 -4.21 -4.26
CA GLY A 48 -2.93 -5.21 -3.22
C GLY A 48 -4.32 -5.67 -2.79
N ALA A 49 -5.27 -4.77 -2.60
CA ALA A 49 -6.65 -5.13 -2.27
C ALA A 49 -7.30 -5.96 -3.39
N ALA A 50 -7.13 -5.55 -4.65
CA ALA A 50 -7.63 -6.31 -5.79
C ALA A 50 -6.97 -7.69 -5.91
N GLY A 51 -5.66 -7.78 -5.70
CA GLY A 51 -4.92 -9.05 -5.72
C GLY A 51 -5.26 -9.96 -4.54
N GLU A 52 -5.58 -9.40 -3.38
CA GLU A 52 -6.07 -10.16 -2.23
C GLU A 52 -7.43 -10.80 -2.53
N ILE A 53 -8.38 -9.99 -3.03
CA ILE A 53 -9.73 -10.43 -3.43
C ILE A 53 -9.65 -11.50 -4.53
N ALA A 54 -8.73 -11.35 -5.48
CA ALA A 54 -8.49 -12.32 -6.54
C ALA A 54 -7.76 -13.59 -6.07
N GLY A 55 -7.36 -13.68 -4.79
CA GLY A 55 -6.64 -14.83 -4.22
C GLY A 55 -5.16 -14.93 -4.64
N VAL A 56 -4.63 -13.92 -5.33
CA VAL A 56 -3.27 -13.94 -5.90
C VAL A 56 -2.20 -13.83 -4.81
N HIS A 57 -2.51 -13.17 -3.70
CA HIS A 57 -1.64 -13.03 -2.53
C HIS A 57 -1.09 -14.37 -2.00
N LEU A 58 -1.85 -15.46 -2.15
CA LEU A 58 -1.45 -16.80 -1.72
C LEU A 58 -0.20 -17.33 -2.44
N ARG A 59 0.12 -16.81 -3.63
CA ARG A 59 1.34 -17.18 -4.38
C ARG A 59 2.60 -16.58 -3.79
N TYR A 60 2.48 -15.47 -3.06
CA TYR A 60 3.59 -14.75 -2.45
C TYR A 60 3.79 -15.10 -0.97
N GLN A 61 2.99 -16.04 -0.45
CA GLN A 61 3.04 -16.46 0.94
C GLN A 61 3.56 -17.89 1.02
N ALA A 62 4.66 -18.08 1.77
CA ALA A 62 5.19 -19.42 2.06
C ALA A 62 4.38 -20.15 3.15
N ASN A 63 3.72 -19.40 4.03
CA ASN A 63 2.94 -19.95 5.15
C ASN A 63 1.59 -20.50 4.68
N THR A 64 1.06 -21.52 5.36
CA THR A 64 -0.24 -22.16 5.05
C THR A 64 -1.48 -21.40 5.57
N ILE A 65 -1.28 -20.25 6.23
CA ILE A 65 -2.35 -19.44 6.83
C ILE A 65 -3.24 -18.85 5.72
N LYS A 66 -4.56 -19.12 5.79
CA LYS A 66 -5.55 -18.60 4.83
C LYS A 66 -6.69 -17.81 5.48
N ASN A 67 -6.76 -17.79 6.81
CA ASN A 67 -7.85 -17.18 7.58
C ASN A 67 -7.62 -15.69 7.92
N ARG A 68 -6.44 -15.15 7.63
CA ARG A 68 -6.08 -13.75 7.86
C ARG A 68 -5.10 -13.27 6.81
N ARG A 69 -5.06 -11.96 6.62
CA ARG A 69 -4.01 -11.28 5.84
C ARG A 69 -2.66 -11.48 6.52
N VAL A 70 -1.66 -11.88 5.72
CA VAL A 70 -0.26 -12.03 6.16
C VAL A 70 0.62 -10.95 5.54
N LEU A 71 0.49 -10.70 4.23
CA LEU A 71 1.22 -9.64 3.55
C LEU A 71 0.50 -8.30 3.67
N ALA A 72 1.25 -7.22 3.91
CA ALA A 72 0.69 -5.87 3.82
C ALA A 72 0.19 -5.60 2.40
N LEU A 73 -0.96 -4.94 2.26
CA LEU A 73 -1.57 -4.65 0.96
C LEU A 73 -0.65 -3.83 0.07
N ASN A 74 0.04 -2.84 0.63
CA ASN A 74 0.99 -2.02 -0.11
C ASN A 74 2.12 -2.86 -0.73
N PHE A 75 2.74 -3.74 0.09
CA PHE A 75 3.81 -4.60 -0.39
C PHE A 75 3.34 -5.60 -1.44
N LEU A 76 2.16 -6.20 -1.24
CA LEU A 76 1.53 -7.03 -2.27
C LEU A 76 1.30 -6.24 -3.56
N GLY A 77 0.83 -5.00 -3.48
CA GLY A 77 0.67 -4.11 -4.62
C GLY A 77 1.96 -3.89 -5.40
N ILE A 78 3.07 -3.63 -4.70
CA ILE A 78 4.42 -3.51 -5.30
C ILE A 78 4.79 -4.78 -6.07
N LEU A 79 4.61 -5.96 -5.46
CA LEU A 79 4.90 -7.23 -6.11
C LEU A 79 4.07 -7.43 -7.38
N LEU A 80 2.77 -7.14 -7.31
CA LEU A 80 1.86 -7.30 -8.44
C LEU A 80 2.16 -6.31 -9.58
N CYS A 81 2.64 -5.11 -9.28
CA CYS A 81 3.06 -4.16 -10.32
C CYS A 81 4.26 -4.65 -11.14
N ASN A 82 5.08 -5.53 -10.58
CA ASN A 82 6.22 -6.15 -11.27
C ASN A 82 5.85 -7.44 -12.01
N GLU A 83 4.60 -7.88 -11.95
CA GLU A 83 4.15 -9.11 -12.59
C GLU A 83 3.61 -8.88 -14.00
N PRO A 84 4.16 -9.54 -15.03
CA PRO A 84 3.73 -9.34 -16.41
C PRO A 84 2.34 -9.91 -16.70
N LYS A 85 1.85 -10.86 -15.88
CA LYS A 85 0.56 -11.54 -16.09
C LYS A 85 -0.24 -11.62 -14.80
N LEU A 86 -1.16 -10.69 -14.64
CA LEU A 86 -2.06 -10.62 -13.49
C LEU A 86 -3.41 -11.27 -13.82
N PRO A 87 -3.83 -12.35 -13.14
CA PRO A 87 -5.17 -12.92 -13.29
C PRO A 87 -6.23 -12.09 -12.53
N ILE A 88 -6.14 -10.75 -12.61
CA ILE A 88 -7.01 -9.81 -11.90
C ILE A 88 -7.97 -9.17 -12.90
N ARG A 89 -9.27 -9.42 -12.73
CA ARG A 89 -10.33 -8.86 -13.58
C ARG A 89 -10.73 -7.47 -13.07
N ARG A 90 -11.35 -6.67 -13.94
CA ARG A 90 -11.92 -5.34 -13.62
C ARG A 90 -12.79 -5.35 -12.35
N GLN A 91 -13.57 -6.41 -12.15
CA GLN A 91 -14.43 -6.58 -10.98
C GLN A 91 -13.64 -6.58 -9.67
N HIS A 92 -12.45 -7.19 -9.63
CA HIS A 92 -11.63 -7.23 -8.42
C HIS A 92 -11.11 -5.84 -8.06
N TYR A 93 -10.73 -5.02 -9.05
CA TYR A 93 -10.34 -3.62 -8.81
C TYR A 93 -11.51 -2.78 -8.28
N GLN A 94 -12.70 -2.96 -8.83
CA GLN A 94 -13.90 -2.26 -8.35
C GLN A 94 -14.26 -2.67 -6.92
N GLN A 95 -14.15 -3.97 -6.60
CA GLN A 95 -14.38 -4.47 -5.25
C GLN A 95 -13.30 -3.99 -4.27
N GLY A 96 -12.03 -3.99 -4.68
CA GLY A 96 -10.93 -3.45 -3.87
C GLY A 96 -11.12 -1.97 -3.55
N LEU A 97 -11.51 -1.16 -4.55
CA LEU A 97 -11.83 0.25 -4.33
C LEU A 97 -13.00 0.43 -3.36
N LYS A 98 -14.09 -0.33 -3.53
CA LYS A 98 -15.25 -0.30 -2.61
C LYS A 98 -14.83 -0.68 -1.18
N GLN A 99 -13.96 -1.67 -1.03
CA GLN A 99 -13.47 -2.11 0.28
C GLN A 99 -12.64 -1.00 0.96
N ILE A 100 -11.74 -0.35 0.23
CA ILE A 100 -10.93 0.76 0.76
C ILE A 100 -11.84 1.94 1.16
N VAL A 101 -12.78 2.32 0.30
CA VAL A 101 -13.74 3.41 0.60
C VAL A 101 -14.57 3.07 1.83
N HIS A 102 -15.00 1.81 1.97
CA HIS A 102 -15.73 1.36 3.15
C HIS A 102 -14.87 1.49 4.43
N TRP A 103 -13.58 1.11 4.39
CA TRP A 103 -12.67 1.31 5.52
C TRP A 103 -12.51 2.79 5.87
N VAL A 104 -12.34 3.66 4.87
CA VAL A 104 -12.23 5.11 5.05
C VAL A 104 -13.51 5.69 5.68
N ALA A 105 -14.68 5.25 5.23
CA ALA A 105 -15.96 5.71 5.77
C ALA A 105 -16.23 5.23 7.20
N ARG A 106 -15.78 4.02 7.54
CA ARG A 106 -15.93 3.43 8.88
C ARG A 106 -14.88 3.93 9.87
N TRP A 107 -13.79 4.53 9.38
CA TRP A 107 -12.72 4.99 10.24
C TRP A 107 -13.21 6.13 11.14
N ASP A 108 -12.95 6.03 12.44
CA ASP A 108 -13.28 7.12 13.37
C ASP A 108 -12.23 8.23 13.26
N TRP A 109 -12.53 9.21 12.39
CA TRP A 109 -11.69 10.38 12.17
C TRP A 109 -11.56 11.27 13.42
N ALA A 110 -12.41 11.10 14.44
CA ALA A 110 -12.31 11.86 15.69
C ALA A 110 -11.07 11.49 16.50
N GLN A 111 -10.65 10.22 16.49
CA GLN A 111 -9.45 9.74 17.21
C GLN A 111 -8.15 10.40 16.71
N ILE A 112 -8.11 10.81 15.44
CA ILE A 112 -6.93 11.47 14.84
C ILE A 112 -6.76 12.90 15.37
N LYS A 113 -7.86 13.58 15.73
CA LYS A 113 -7.82 14.95 16.24
C LYS A 113 -7.30 15.02 17.68
N LEU A 114 -7.51 13.98 18.48
CA LEU A 114 -7.05 13.88 19.87
C LEU A 114 -5.56 13.59 19.99
N ALA A 115 -4.95 12.93 18.99
CA ALA A 115 -3.50 12.67 18.98
C ALA A 115 -2.64 13.92 18.67
N LYS A 116 -3.27 15.09 18.50
CA LYS A 116 -2.61 16.40 18.25
C LYS A 116 -2.68 17.36 19.44
N SER A 117 -3.23 16.98 20.60
CA SER A 117 -3.21 17.78 21.83
C SER A 117 -2.08 17.39 22.76
#